data_AF-A0A960E0E3-F1
#
_entry.id   AF-A0A960E0E3-F1
#
_cell.length_a   1.000
_cell.length_b   1.000
_cell.length_c   1.000
_cell.angle_alpha   90.00
_cell.angle_beta   90.00
_cell.angle_gamma   90.00
#
_symmetry.space_group_name_H-M   'P 1'
#
loop_
_entity.id
_entity.type
_entity.pdbx_description
1 polymer ?
#
loop_
_entity_poly.entity_id
_entity_poly.type
_entity_poly.pdbx_seq_one_letter_code
_entity_poly.pdbx_strand_id
1 'polypeptide(L)'
;GEPHELEEERRLAYVGITRARQRLYLTHAWSRTIYGSTQYNPPSRFLDEIPQRLVTAIDGNRRASRAGSWADSAGTDSSTSSWGDRPNRRSGISSERRRANKERIVDSAIAAGQRSSADGPSGDRFSVGDDVVHGKWGEGVVLDLRGSGDKTEITVNFPTVGQKVLLLAWAPLKKA
;
A
#
# COMPACT_ATOMS: atom_id res chain seq x y z
N GLY A 1 2.80 -17.07 20.92
CA GLY A 1 3.09 -16.71 22.31
C GLY A 1 2.11 -17.46 23.16
N GLU A 2 2.63 -18.16 24.15
CA GLU A 2 1.80 -18.77 25.18
C GLU A 2 0.94 -17.69 25.87
N PRO A 3 -0.28 -18.01 26.33
CA PRO A 3 -1.18 -17.01 26.94
C PRO A 3 -0.56 -16.35 28.18
N HIS A 4 0.24 -17.09 28.95
CA HIS A 4 0.91 -16.59 30.14
C HIS A 4 2.03 -15.58 29.81
N GLU A 5 2.81 -15.82 28.75
CA GLU A 5 3.86 -14.88 28.30
C GLU A 5 3.24 -13.55 27.86
N LEU A 6 2.10 -13.63 27.17
CA LEU A 6 1.40 -12.45 26.68
C LEU A 6 0.83 -11.59 27.82
N GLU A 7 0.36 -12.22 28.88
CA GLU A 7 -0.07 -11.52 30.10
C GLU A 7 1.11 -10.83 30.79
N GLU A 8 2.29 -11.45 30.80
CA GLU A 8 3.49 -10.85 31.36
C GLU A 8 3.97 -9.65 30.52
N GLU A 9 4.00 -9.79 29.19
CA GLU A 9 4.29 -8.67 28.28
C GLU A 9 3.29 -7.51 28.45
N ARG A 10 2.00 -7.83 28.67
CA ARG A 10 0.97 -6.83 28.98
C ARG A 10 1.26 -6.11 30.29
N ARG A 11 1.69 -6.82 31.34
CA ARG A 11 2.10 -6.20 32.61
C ARG A 11 3.28 -5.26 32.41
N LEU A 12 4.27 -5.67 31.61
CA LEU A 12 5.41 -4.83 31.27
C LEU A 12 4.98 -3.57 30.51
N ALA A 13 4.08 -3.69 29.53
CA ALA A 13 3.55 -2.55 28.79
C ALA A 13 2.81 -1.58 29.72
N TYR A 14 1.97 -2.09 30.63
CA TYR A 14 1.24 -1.28 31.61
C TYR A 14 2.17 -0.49 32.53
N VAL A 15 3.20 -1.15 33.09
CA VAL A 15 4.21 -0.47 33.92
C VAL A 15 4.96 0.59 33.10
N GLY A 16 5.28 0.31 31.84
CA GLY A 16 5.91 1.28 30.95
C GLY A 16 5.06 2.53 30.71
N ILE A 17 3.77 2.35 30.43
CA ILE A 17 2.80 3.45 30.19
C ILE A 17 2.66 4.32 31.44
N THR A 18 2.49 3.70 32.61
CA THR A 18 2.27 4.40 33.89
C THR A 18 3.50 5.10 34.45
N ARG A 19 4.69 4.88 33.90
CA ARG A 19 5.89 5.67 34.24
C ARG A 19 5.83 7.10 33.70
N ALA A 20 5.05 7.36 32.66
CA ALA A 20 4.93 8.70 32.09
C ALA A 20 4.04 9.59 32.98
N ARG A 21 4.54 10.77 33.39
CA ARG A 21 3.76 11.73 34.21
C ARG A 21 3.02 12.79 33.39
N GLN A 22 3.64 13.28 32.32
CA GLN A 22 3.09 14.41 31.54
C GLN A 22 2.78 14.02 30.10
N ARG A 23 3.75 13.43 29.39
CA ARG A 23 3.61 13.08 27.96
C ARG A 23 4.10 11.66 27.75
N LEU A 24 3.30 10.86 27.06
CA LEU A 24 3.65 9.52 26.61
C LEU A 24 3.72 9.53 25.09
N TYR A 25 4.86 9.10 24.55
CA TYR A 25 5.04 8.92 23.12
C TYR A 25 5.25 7.44 22.84
N LEU A 26 4.39 6.88 22.00
CA LEU A 26 4.51 5.52 21.51
C LEU A 26 4.97 5.59 20.06
N THR A 27 6.05 4.87 19.75
CA THR A 27 6.61 4.81 18.41
C THR A 27 6.80 3.36 18.00
N HIS A 28 6.59 3.07 16.72
CA HIS A 28 6.91 1.78 16.12
C HIS A 28 7.73 2.02 14.86
N ALA A 29 8.64 1.09 14.58
CA ALA A 29 9.46 1.11 13.37
C ALA A 29 8.95 0.02 12.42
N TRP A 30 8.75 0.39 11.16
CA TRP A 30 8.34 -0.56 10.11
C TRP A 30 9.41 -1.63 9.84
N SER A 31 10.68 -1.23 9.89
CA SER A 31 11.83 -2.13 9.77
C SER A 31 12.90 -1.74 10.76
N ARG A 32 13.63 -2.73 11.30
CA ARG A 32 14.78 -2.50 12.16
C ARG A 32 15.90 -3.48 11.84
N THR A 33 17.14 -3.01 11.87
CA THR A 33 18.30 -3.89 11.81
C THR A 33 18.71 -4.23 13.24
N ILE A 34 18.51 -5.48 13.65
CA ILE A 34 18.96 -6.00 14.95
C ILE A 34 19.85 -7.21 14.67
N TYR A 35 21.01 -7.26 15.34
CA TYR A 35 21.99 -8.34 15.21
C TYR A 35 22.40 -8.63 13.76
N GLY A 36 22.57 -7.58 12.95
CA GLY A 36 22.99 -7.67 11.55
C GLY A 36 21.89 -8.13 10.57
N SER A 37 20.69 -8.45 11.06
CA SER A 37 19.54 -8.83 10.24
C SER A 37 18.50 -7.73 10.21
N THR A 38 17.97 -7.42 9.02
CA THR A 38 16.82 -6.51 8.88
C THR A 38 15.52 -7.29 9.09
N GLN A 39 14.76 -6.89 10.10
CA GLN A 39 13.49 -7.51 10.48
C GLN A 39 12.35 -6.51 10.36
N TYR A 40 11.21 -7.01 9.89
CA TYR A 40 9.96 -6.28 9.77
C TYR A 40 9.02 -6.78 10.86
N ASN A 41 8.79 -5.95 11.87
CA ASN A 41 7.95 -6.32 13.01
C ASN A 41 6.64 -5.56 12.90
N PRO A 42 5.48 -6.24 12.89
CA PRO A 42 4.20 -5.55 12.90
C PRO A 42 4.06 -4.69 14.17
N PRO A 43 3.21 -3.65 14.15
CA PRO A 43 2.89 -2.89 15.35
C PRO A 43 2.45 -3.80 16.50
N SER A 44 2.78 -3.41 17.73
CA SER A 44 2.39 -4.20 18.90
C SER A 44 0.87 -4.20 19.03
N ARG A 45 0.28 -5.39 19.25
CA ARG A 45 -1.15 -5.58 19.50
C ARG A 45 -1.68 -4.73 20.66
N PHE A 46 -0.83 -4.40 21.64
CA PHE A 46 -1.21 -3.56 22.78
C PHE A 46 -1.51 -2.11 22.37
N LEU A 47 -1.08 -1.67 21.18
CA LEU A 47 -1.44 -0.35 20.66
C LEU A 47 -2.92 -0.29 20.27
N ASP A 48 -3.48 -1.38 19.73
CA ASP A 48 -4.88 -1.43 19.30
C ASP A 48 -5.86 -1.50 20.48
N GLU A 49 -5.38 -2.00 21.62
CA GLU A 49 -6.15 -2.06 22.87
C GLU A 49 -6.29 -0.70 23.56
N ILE A 50 -5.43 0.27 23.22
CA ILE A 50 -5.53 1.63 23.76
C ILE A 50 -6.70 2.32 23.05
N PRO A 51 -7.68 2.87 23.80
CA PRO A 51 -8.80 3.55 23.16
C PRO A 51 -8.32 4.70 22.28
N GLN A 52 -8.66 4.65 20.98
CA GLN A 52 -8.18 5.60 19.97
C GLN A 52 -8.51 7.06 20.30
N ARG A 53 -9.56 7.32 21.09
CA ARG A 53 -9.91 8.66 21.60
C ARG A 53 -8.82 9.31 22.47
N LEU A 54 -7.92 8.52 23.03
CA LEU A 54 -6.80 8.98 23.87
C LEU A 54 -5.49 9.12 23.07
N VAL A 55 -5.48 8.68 21.81
CA VAL A 55 -4.30 8.65 20.96
C VAL A 55 -4.38 9.81 19.99
N THR A 56 -3.34 10.65 19.99
CA THR A 56 -3.13 11.63 18.92
C THR A 56 -2.08 11.07 17.97
N ALA A 57 -2.47 10.77 16.74
CA ALA A 57 -1.53 10.34 15.71
C ALA A 57 -0.60 11.50 15.37
N ILE A 58 0.70 11.31 15.63
CA ILE A 58 1.74 12.23 15.20
C ILE A 58 2.28 11.66 13.91
N ASP A 59 1.73 12.12 12.79
CA ASP A 59 2.30 11.82 11.48
C ASP A 59 3.67 12.49 11.39
N GLY A 60 4.72 11.72 11.64
CA GLY A 60 6.08 12.16 11.45
C GLY A 60 6.33 12.38 9.97
N ASN A 61 6.03 13.57 9.46
CA ASN A 61 6.26 14.07 8.11
C ASN A 61 6.34 12.98 7.02
N ARG A 62 5.39 12.02 7.03
CA ARG A 62 5.05 11.32 5.81
C ARG A 62 4.32 12.39 5.04
N ARG A 63 5.08 13.06 4.16
CA ARG A 63 4.61 14.06 3.21
C ARG A 63 3.12 13.85 2.94
N ALA A 64 2.38 14.95 3.04
CA ALA A 64 1.05 15.16 2.48
C ALA A 64 0.98 14.67 1.02
N SER A 65 0.95 13.37 0.85
CA SER A 65 0.94 12.63 -0.40
C SER A 65 0.25 11.30 -0.10
N ARG A 66 -1.02 11.41 0.30
CA ARG A 66 -2.10 10.41 0.18
C ARG A 66 -3.40 10.79 0.92
N ALA A 67 -3.58 12.05 1.34
CA ALA A 67 -4.93 12.61 1.47
C ALA A 67 -5.40 12.99 0.05
N GLY A 68 -5.91 11.98 -0.67
CA GLY A 68 -6.28 12.10 -2.08
C GLY A 68 -7.12 10.91 -2.56
N SER A 69 -8.38 10.90 -2.12
CA SER A 69 -9.54 10.43 -2.88
C SER A 69 -9.85 8.93 -2.92
N TRP A 70 -10.24 8.37 -1.79
CA TRP A 70 -11.23 7.26 -1.72
C TRP A 70 -12.12 7.53 -0.51
N ALA A 71 -12.87 8.61 -0.63
CA ALA A 71 -14.02 8.91 0.21
C ALA A 71 -15.05 9.57 -0.71
N ASP A 72 -16.03 8.75 -1.06
CA ASP A 72 -17.43 9.15 -1.15
C ASP A 72 -17.79 10.19 -2.23
N SER A 73 -18.43 9.65 -3.25
CA SER A 73 -19.44 10.27 -4.08
C SER A 73 -20.43 11.09 -3.24
N ALA A 74 -20.11 12.35 -2.99
CA ALA A 74 -21.05 13.33 -2.47
C ALA A 74 -20.98 14.55 -3.39
N GLY A 75 -22.03 14.71 -4.19
CA GLY A 75 -22.38 16.03 -4.67
C GLY A 75 -22.62 16.92 -3.46
N THR A 76 -21.80 17.95 -3.30
CA THR A 76 -22.13 19.13 -2.50
C THR A 76 -21.23 20.24 -3.02
N ASP A 77 -21.90 21.28 -3.48
CA ASP A 77 -21.35 22.58 -3.77
C ASP A 77 -20.67 23.13 -2.51
N SER A 78 -19.44 23.61 -2.66
CA SER A 78 -19.00 24.74 -1.85
C SER A 78 -17.77 25.34 -2.49
N SER A 79 -18.03 26.50 -3.07
CA SER A 79 -17.08 27.51 -3.45
C SER A 79 -16.04 27.74 -2.35
N THR A 80 -14.80 27.36 -2.62
CA THR A 80 -13.62 27.95 -1.97
C THR A 80 -12.84 28.70 -3.04
N SER A 81 -12.89 30.02 -2.89
CA SER A 81 -12.34 31.05 -3.76
C SER A 81 -10.81 31.07 -3.70
N SER A 82 -10.16 30.92 -4.86
CA SER A 82 -8.75 31.27 -5.06
C SER A 82 -8.56 31.93 -6.43
N TRP A 83 -8.40 33.26 -6.39
CA TRP A 83 -7.70 34.16 -7.32
C TRP A 83 -7.83 33.94 -8.84
N GLY A 84 -8.52 34.86 -9.52
CA GLY A 84 -8.25 35.22 -10.93
C GLY A 84 -9.46 35.22 -11.86
N ASP A 85 -9.85 36.43 -12.30
CA ASP A 85 -10.82 36.75 -13.34
C ASP A 85 -10.95 35.73 -14.49
N ARG A 86 -12.15 35.15 -14.65
CA ARG A 86 -12.60 34.57 -15.92
C ARG A 86 -14.09 34.88 -16.14
N PRO A 87 -14.46 35.63 -17.20
CA PRO A 87 -15.86 35.90 -17.47
C PRO A 87 -16.59 34.64 -17.92
N ASN A 88 -17.71 34.41 -17.26
CA ASN A 88 -18.68 33.34 -17.48
C ASN A 88 -19.22 33.36 -18.93
N ARG A 89 -18.63 32.58 -19.83
CA ARG A 89 -19.25 32.25 -21.13
C ARG A 89 -20.23 31.10 -20.92
N ARG A 90 -21.46 31.44 -20.57
CA ARG A 90 -22.64 30.59 -20.77
C ARG A 90 -22.74 30.29 -22.26
N SER A 91 -22.25 29.12 -22.68
CA SER A 91 -22.46 28.58 -24.02
C SER A 91 -23.15 27.24 -23.89
N GLY A 92 -24.42 27.20 -24.30
CA GLY A 92 -25.20 25.97 -24.37
C GLY A 92 -24.48 24.93 -25.23
N ILE A 93 -24.03 23.85 -24.59
CA ILE A 93 -23.50 22.69 -25.29
C ILE A 93 -24.72 21.87 -25.70
N SER A 94 -25.00 21.83 -27.00
CA SER A 94 -26.14 21.09 -27.57
C SER A 94 -26.10 19.61 -27.19
N SER A 95 -27.27 19.02 -27.07
CA SER A 95 -27.50 17.58 -26.84
C SER A 95 -26.69 16.69 -27.78
N GLU A 96 -26.51 17.10 -29.04
CA GLU A 96 -25.65 16.44 -30.04
C GLU A 96 -24.19 16.31 -29.59
N ARG A 97 -23.57 17.36 -29.05
CA ARG A 97 -22.16 17.31 -28.61
C ARG A 97 -21.97 16.44 -27.37
N ARG A 98 -23.00 16.37 -26.50
CA ARG A 98 -22.99 15.49 -25.33
C ARG A 98 -23.07 14.01 -25.73
N ARG A 99 -23.88 13.69 -26.75
CA ARG A 99 -24.02 12.33 -27.28
C ARG A 99 -22.74 11.87 -27.99
N ALA A 100 -22.14 12.72 -28.82
CA ALA A 100 -20.88 12.43 -29.50
C ALA A 100 -19.67 12.30 -28.54
N ASN A 101 -19.71 12.96 -27.38
CA ASN A 101 -18.71 12.72 -26.33
C ASN A 101 -19.00 11.43 -25.56
N LYS A 102 -20.27 11.09 -25.29
CA LYS A 102 -20.64 9.83 -24.63
C LYS A 102 -20.24 8.62 -25.47
N GLU A 103 -20.49 8.64 -26.79
CA GLU A 103 -20.07 7.57 -27.70
C GLU A 103 -18.55 7.40 -27.72
N ARG A 104 -17.78 8.50 -27.82
CA ARG A 104 -16.31 8.42 -27.74
C ARG A 104 -15.76 7.92 -26.41
N ILE A 105 -16.44 8.21 -25.29
CA ILE A 105 -16.05 7.73 -23.96
C ILE A 105 -16.40 6.24 -23.79
N VAL A 106 -17.51 5.78 -24.38
CA VAL A 106 -17.90 4.36 -24.34
C VAL A 106 -17.00 3.54 -25.26
N ASP A 107 -16.66 4.04 -26.45
CA ASP A 107 -15.72 3.39 -27.36
C ASP A 107 -14.31 3.32 -26.77
N SER A 108 -13.86 4.37 -26.07
CA SER A 108 -12.59 4.34 -25.36
C SER A 108 -12.61 3.44 -24.12
N ALA A 109 -13.76 3.29 -23.45
CA ALA A 109 -13.94 2.33 -22.35
C ALA A 109 -14.00 0.88 -22.83
N ILE A 110 -14.61 0.59 -23.99
CA ILE A 110 -14.64 -0.74 -24.60
C ILE A 110 -13.25 -1.08 -25.17
N ALA A 111 -12.56 -0.13 -25.81
CA ALA A 111 -11.20 -0.29 -26.27
C ALA A 111 -10.19 -0.42 -25.11
N ALA A 112 -10.43 0.24 -23.96
CA ALA A 112 -9.65 0.04 -22.75
C ALA A 112 -9.94 -1.32 -22.11
N GLY A 113 -11.20 -1.74 -22.06
CA GLY A 113 -11.62 -3.05 -21.55
C GLY A 113 -11.09 -4.24 -22.36
N GLN A 114 -10.85 -4.05 -23.67
CA GLN A 114 -10.22 -5.04 -24.55
C GLN A 114 -8.68 -4.95 -24.60
N ARG A 115 -8.07 -3.88 -24.06
CA ARG A 115 -6.60 -3.75 -23.90
C ARG A 115 -6.11 -4.20 -22.52
N SER A 116 -7.01 -4.53 -21.60
CA SER A 116 -6.70 -5.06 -20.26
C SER A 116 -6.18 -6.51 -20.24
N SER A 117 -5.77 -7.09 -21.38
CA SER A 117 -5.29 -8.48 -21.45
C SER A 117 -3.94 -8.67 -22.14
N ALA A 118 -3.31 -7.62 -22.68
CA ALA A 118 -2.03 -7.76 -23.36
C ALA A 118 -1.31 -6.41 -23.53
N ASP A 119 -0.75 -5.86 -22.45
CA ASP A 119 0.60 -5.25 -22.48
C ASP A 119 1.01 -4.82 -21.06
N GLY A 120 1.65 -5.75 -20.35
CA GLY A 120 2.53 -5.45 -19.23
C GLY A 120 3.94 -5.87 -19.66
N PRO A 121 5.00 -5.21 -19.15
CA PRO A 121 6.36 -5.43 -19.63
C PRO A 121 6.70 -6.92 -19.54
N SER A 122 7.32 -7.42 -20.61
CA SER A 122 7.72 -8.80 -20.82
C SER A 122 8.74 -9.27 -19.78
N GLY A 123 8.28 -9.55 -18.57
CA GLY A 123 8.90 -10.43 -17.60
C GLY A 123 8.01 -11.66 -17.49
N ASP A 124 8.61 -12.85 -17.40
CA ASP A 124 7.90 -14.12 -17.19
C ASP A 124 6.69 -13.94 -16.26
N ARG A 125 5.52 -14.42 -16.69
CA ARG A 125 4.35 -14.45 -15.81
C ARG A 125 4.58 -15.52 -14.76
N PHE A 126 5.19 -15.13 -13.64
CA PHE A 126 5.31 -15.97 -12.47
C PHE A 126 3.93 -16.22 -11.86
N SER A 127 3.69 -17.46 -11.45
CA SER A 127 2.51 -17.87 -10.68
C SER A 127 2.94 -18.36 -9.30
N VAL A 128 2.04 -18.31 -8.33
CA VAL A 128 2.29 -18.92 -7.02
C VAL A 128 2.52 -20.42 -7.21
N GLY A 129 3.61 -20.93 -6.65
CA GLY A 129 4.07 -22.31 -6.82
C GLY A 129 5.12 -22.52 -7.93
N ASP A 130 5.46 -21.48 -8.71
CA ASP A 130 6.53 -21.60 -9.71
C ASP A 130 7.92 -21.67 -9.03
N ASP A 131 8.81 -22.45 -9.63
CA ASP A 131 10.23 -22.48 -9.29
C ASP A 131 10.96 -21.31 -9.98
N VAL A 132 11.74 -20.58 -9.20
CA VAL A 132 12.45 -19.37 -9.64
C VAL A 132 13.90 -19.39 -9.19
N VAL A 133 14.80 -18.93 -10.06
CA VAL A 133 16.22 -18.77 -9.75
C VAL A 133 16.54 -17.30 -9.61
N HIS A 134 17.11 -16.95 -8.46
CA HIS A 134 17.65 -15.62 -8.19
C HIS A 134 19.18 -15.65 -8.25
N GLY A 135 19.78 -14.69 -8.95
CA GLY A 135 21.24 -14.66 -9.16
C GLY A 135 22.09 -14.63 -7.86
N LYS A 136 21.52 -14.17 -6.74
CA LYS A 136 22.20 -14.14 -5.42
C LYS A 136 21.81 -15.28 -4.48
N TRP A 137 20.61 -15.82 -4.62
CA TRP A 137 20.01 -16.71 -3.60
C TRP A 137 19.73 -18.12 -4.13
N GLY A 138 19.99 -18.36 -5.41
CA GLY A 138 19.77 -19.65 -6.03
C GLY A 138 18.29 -19.89 -6.30
N GLU A 139 17.93 -21.17 -6.35
CA GLU A 139 16.58 -21.65 -6.60
C GLU A 139 15.66 -21.44 -5.39
N GLY A 140 14.40 -21.11 -5.65
CA GLY A 140 13.37 -20.90 -4.64
C GLY A 140 11.98 -21.03 -5.23
N VAL A 141 10.97 -21.13 -4.38
CA VAL A 141 9.57 -21.35 -4.78
C VAL A 141 8.74 -20.12 -4.47
N VAL A 142 7.91 -19.69 -5.42
CA VAL A 142 7.00 -18.56 -5.23
C VAL A 142 5.87 -18.95 -4.27
N LEU A 143 5.71 -18.19 -3.18
CA LEU A 143 4.67 -18.41 -2.18
C LEU A 143 3.47 -17.46 -2.34
N ASP A 144 3.68 -16.23 -2.80
CA ASP A 144 2.62 -15.23 -2.95
C ASP A 144 3.00 -14.18 -3.99
N LEU A 145 1.99 -13.61 -4.65
CA LEU A 145 2.10 -12.53 -5.62
C LEU A 145 1.05 -11.48 -5.28
N ARG A 146 1.50 -10.28 -4.89
CA ARG A 146 0.64 -9.16 -4.52
C ARG A 146 0.92 -7.93 -5.37
N GLY A 147 -0.13 -7.23 -5.75
CA GLY A 147 -0.03 -6.00 -6.53
C GLY A 147 -0.36 -6.22 -8.01
N SER A 148 -0.16 -5.16 -8.79
CA SER A 148 -0.48 -5.15 -10.22
C SER A 148 0.51 -4.25 -10.95
N GLY A 149 0.92 -4.68 -12.15
CA GLY A 149 1.88 -3.97 -13.00
C GLY A 149 3.26 -3.85 -12.35
N ASP A 150 3.84 -2.65 -12.43
CA ASP A 150 5.24 -2.39 -12.04
C ASP A 150 5.51 -2.48 -10.53
N LYS A 151 4.45 -2.58 -9.70
CA LYS A 151 4.54 -2.71 -8.24
C LYS A 151 4.18 -4.10 -7.76
N THR A 152 4.34 -5.10 -8.61
CA THR A 152 4.09 -6.49 -8.24
C THR A 152 5.17 -6.94 -7.25
N GLU A 153 4.77 -7.26 -6.03
CA GLU A 153 5.58 -7.87 -4.98
C GLU A 153 5.44 -9.39 -5.07
N ILE A 154 6.57 -10.07 -5.22
CA ILE A 154 6.67 -11.52 -5.22
C ILE A 154 7.33 -11.99 -3.92
N THR A 155 6.69 -12.93 -3.25
CA THR A 155 7.23 -13.60 -2.07
C THR A 155 7.81 -14.94 -2.51
N VAL A 156 9.11 -15.12 -2.34
CA VAL A 156 9.83 -16.34 -2.74
C VAL A 156 10.47 -16.97 -1.51
N ASN A 157 10.32 -18.29 -1.36
CA ASN A 157 11.03 -19.07 -0.37
C ASN A 157 12.29 -19.69 -0.97
N PHE A 158 13.45 -19.26 -0.50
CA PHE A 158 14.73 -19.86 -0.88
C PHE A 158 15.19 -20.83 0.22
N PRO A 159 15.47 -22.11 -0.07
CA PRO A 159 15.91 -23.06 0.94
C PRO A 159 17.16 -22.62 1.72
N THR A 160 18.06 -21.88 1.08
CA THR A 160 19.34 -21.45 1.67
C THR A 160 19.22 -20.19 2.53
N VAL A 161 18.29 -19.27 2.22
CA VAL A 161 18.19 -17.95 2.88
C VAL A 161 16.83 -17.63 3.48
N GLY A 162 15.86 -18.53 3.34
CA GLY A 162 14.48 -18.38 3.77
C GLY A 162 13.64 -17.51 2.85
N GLN A 163 12.49 -17.07 3.37
CA GLN A 163 11.50 -16.26 2.65
C GLN A 163 12.00 -14.83 2.40
N LYS A 164 11.83 -14.34 1.17
CA LYS A 164 12.14 -12.97 0.73
C LYS A 164 10.98 -12.38 -0.06
N VAL A 165 10.73 -11.09 0.18
CA VAL A 165 9.78 -10.29 -0.60
C VAL A 165 10.56 -9.39 -1.54
N LEU A 166 10.23 -9.45 -2.82
CA LEU A 166 10.97 -8.81 -3.90
C LEU A 166 9.98 -8.08 -4.81
N LEU A 167 10.39 -6.97 -5.41
CA LEU A 167 9.61 -6.32 -6.46
C LEU A 167 9.97 -6.95 -7.80
N LEU A 168 8.98 -7.50 -8.48
CA LEU A 168 9.14 -8.23 -9.73
C LEU A 168 9.85 -7.40 -10.80
N ALA A 169 9.58 -6.09 -10.84
CA ALA A 169 10.20 -5.16 -11.79
C ALA A 169 11.71 -4.92 -11.56
N TRP A 170 12.24 -5.22 -10.37
CA TRP A 170 13.63 -4.95 -9.99
C TRP A 170 14.42 -6.18 -9.56
N ALA A 171 13.76 -7.34 -9.47
CA ALA A 171 14.40 -8.57 -9.08
C ALA A 171 14.90 -9.32 -10.33
N PRO A 172 16.21 -9.66 -10.42
CA PRO A 172 16.74 -10.52 -11.48
C PRO A 172 16.32 -11.97 -11.23
N LEU A 173 15.02 -12.24 -11.38
CA LEU A 173 14.41 -13.57 -11.26
C LEU A 173 14.26 -14.18 -12.65
N LYS A 174 14.64 -15.45 -12.77
CA LYS A 174 14.38 -16.28 -13.95
C LYS A 174 13.48 -17.42 -13.54
N LYS A 175 12.53 -17.82 -14.37
CA LYS A 175 11.80 -19.08 -14.17
C LYS A 175 12.78 -20.25 -14.38
N ALA A 176 12.74 -21.23 -13.47
CA ALA A 176 13.53 -22.45 -13.57
C ALA A 176 12.94 -23.42 -14.61
#